data_AF-A0A1A8ML93-F1
#
_entry.id   AF-A0A1A8ML93-F1
#
_cell.length_a   1.000
_cell.length_b   1.000
_cell.length_c   1.000
_cell.angle_alpha   90.00
_cell.angle_beta   90.00
_cell.angle_gamma   90.00
#
_symmetry.space_group_name_H-M   'P 1'
#
loop_
_entity.id
_entity.type
_entity.pdbx_description
1 polymer ?
#
loop_
_entity_poly.entity_id
_entity_poly.type
_entity_poly.pdbx_seq_one_letter_code
_entity_poly.pdbx_strand_id
1 'polypeptide(L)'
;KRVCMRLDHKNRVLLFSNADCGDIICSFFNCEFRKREELFIFYDPGQILSWQQRIQRYVQKKVEERDVSFFVSFTLITLLWYVLAVFSF
;
A
#
# COMPACT_ATOMS: atom_id res chain seq x y z
N LYS A 1 -7.21 -15.68 -13.94
CA LYS A 1 -8.05 -15.73 -12.73
C LYS A 1 -7.67 -14.57 -11.84
N ARG A 2 -8.60 -13.68 -11.52
CA ARG A 2 -8.38 -12.49 -10.68
C ARG A 2 -9.10 -12.65 -9.34
N VAL A 3 -8.47 -12.20 -8.26
CA VAL A 3 -9.06 -12.19 -6.92
C VAL A 3 -9.28 -10.76 -6.48
N CYS A 4 -10.49 -10.45 -6.03
CA CYS A 4 -10.84 -9.18 -5.39
C CYS A 4 -10.81 -9.36 -3.87
N MET A 5 -10.18 -8.42 -3.17
CA MET A 5 -10.20 -8.36 -1.72
C MET A 5 -10.95 -7.10 -1.30
N ARG A 6 -11.98 -7.26 -0.46
CA ARG A 6 -12.80 -6.16 0.07
C ARG A 6 -12.75 -6.16 1.58
N LEU A 7 -12.38 -5.01 2.15
CA LEU A 7 -12.40 -4.75 3.58
C LEU A 7 -13.59 -3.88 3.94
N ASP A 8 -14.45 -4.36 4.84
CA ASP A 8 -15.58 -3.62 5.40
C ASP A 8 -15.36 -3.41 6.91
N HIS A 9 -14.84 -2.24 7.26
CA HIS A 9 -14.58 -1.86 8.64
C HIS A 9 -15.86 -1.77 9.48
N LYS A 10 -16.97 -1.30 8.90
CA LYS A 10 -18.22 -1.07 9.63
C LYS A 10 -18.85 -2.39 10.05
N ASN A 11 -18.86 -3.35 9.13
CA ASN A 11 -19.44 -4.68 9.36
C ASN A 11 -18.42 -5.68 9.90
N ARG A 12 -17.15 -5.28 10.09
CA ARG A 12 -16.06 -6.14 10.58
C ARG A 12 -15.85 -7.38 9.72
N VAL A 13 -15.84 -7.18 8.39
CA VAL A 13 -15.72 -8.26 7.39
C VAL A 13 -14.51 -8.04 6.50
N LEU A 14 -13.79 -9.12 6.21
CA LEU A 14 -12.82 -9.21 5.11
C LEU A 14 -13.28 -10.28 4.13
N LEU A 15 -13.52 -9.90 2.88
CA LEU A 15 -14.09 -10.76 1.85
C LEU A 15 -13.10 -10.94 0.68
N PHE A 16 -12.98 -12.17 0.20
CA PHE A 16 -12.27 -12.53 -1.01
C PHE A 16 -13.26 -13.12 -2.02
N SER A 17 -13.29 -12.58 -3.23
CA SER A 17 -14.13 -13.08 -4.32
C SER A 17 -13.35 -13.26 -5.61
N ASN A 18 -13.82 -14.15 -6.47
CA ASN A 18 -13.34 -14.27 -7.83
C ASN A 18 -13.83 -13.04 -8.60
N ALA A 19 -12.91 -12.20 -9.06
CA ALA A 19 -13.25 -10.96 -9.74
C ALA A 19 -13.82 -11.17 -11.15
N ASP A 20 -13.69 -12.38 -11.70
CA ASP A 20 -14.16 -12.71 -13.05
C ASP A 20 -15.65 -13.13 -13.05
N CYS A 21 -16.13 -13.82 -12.00
CA CYS A 21 -17.52 -14.29 -11.90
C CYS A 21 -18.31 -13.72 -10.70
N GLY A 22 -17.63 -13.08 -9.74
CA GLY A 22 -18.25 -12.54 -8.52
C GLY A 22 -18.38 -13.54 -7.37
N ASP A 23 -18.07 -14.82 -7.58
CA ASP A 23 -18.21 -15.86 -6.56
C ASP A 23 -17.34 -15.58 -5.34
N ILE A 24 -17.90 -15.80 -4.15
CA ILE A 24 -17.16 -15.68 -2.90
C ILE A 24 -16.20 -16.87 -2.78
N ILE A 25 -14.92 -16.57 -2.61
CA ILE A 25 -13.87 -17.57 -2.39
C ILE A 25 -13.74 -17.82 -0.88
N CYS A 26 -13.67 -16.76 -0.09
CA CYS A 26 -13.46 -16.83 1.35
C CYS A 26 -13.96 -15.55 2.04
N SER A 27 -14.39 -15.67 3.29
CA SER A 27 -14.87 -14.55 4.10
C SER A 27 -14.48 -14.73 5.56
N PHE A 28 -13.96 -13.67 6.16
CA PHE A 28 -13.70 -13.55 7.59
C PHE A 28 -14.72 -12.59 8.20
N PHE A 29 -15.43 -13.04 9.23
CA PHE A 29 -16.44 -12.26 9.94
C PHE A 29 -15.98 -11.92 11.35
N ASN A 30 -16.56 -10.87 11.94
CA ASN A 30 -16.28 -10.40 13.29
C ASN A 30 -14.80 -10.08 13.54
N CYS A 31 -14.10 -9.56 12.52
CA CYS A 31 -12.70 -9.17 12.65
C CYS A 31 -12.54 -7.98 13.61
N GLU A 32 -11.56 -8.06 14.51
CA GLU A 32 -11.16 -6.93 15.35
C GLU A 32 -10.09 -6.09 14.64
N PHE A 33 -10.53 -4.99 14.02
CA PHE A 33 -9.62 -4.00 13.44
C PHE A 33 -9.30 -2.92 14.48
N ARG A 34 -8.13 -3.00 15.10
CA ARG A 34 -7.70 -2.04 16.11
C ARG A 34 -7.36 -0.70 15.46
N LYS A 35 -7.96 0.40 15.94
CA LYS A 35 -7.73 1.75 15.39
C LYS A 35 -6.26 2.22 15.42
N ARG A 36 -5.43 1.66 16.29
CA ARG A 36 -4.00 1.99 16.40
C ARG A 36 -3.11 1.18 15.44
N GLU A 37 -3.68 0.20 14.74
CA GLU A 37 -2.97 -0.68 13.83
C GLU A 37 -3.44 -0.35 12.41
N GLU A 38 -2.62 0.39 11.65
CA GLU A 38 -2.90 0.61 10.23
C GLU A 38 -2.89 -0.73 9.49
N LEU A 39 -4.00 -1.04 8.83
CA LEU A 39 -4.07 -2.20 7.95
C LEU A 39 -3.35 -1.90 6.65
N PHE A 40 -2.60 -2.88 6.16
CA PHE A 40 -1.91 -2.77 4.88
C PHE A 40 -2.16 -4.02 4.04
N ILE A 41 -2.10 -3.84 2.72
CA ILE A 41 -2.21 -4.93 1.78
C ILE A 41 -0.85 -5.61 1.68
N PHE A 42 -0.81 -6.90 1.99
CA PHE A 42 0.38 -7.73 1.86
C PHE A 42 0.21 -8.70 0.69
N TYR A 43 1.10 -8.62 -0.29
CA TYR A 43 1.16 -9.54 -1.42
C TYR A 43 2.43 -10.39 -1.32
N ASP A 44 2.25 -11.70 -1.16
CA ASP A 44 3.34 -12.67 -1.24
C ASP A 44 3.17 -13.54 -2.50
N PRO A 45 4.11 -13.46 -3.47
CA PRO A 45 4.05 -14.27 -4.68
C PRO A 45 4.36 -15.77 -4.46
N GLY A 46 4.40 -16.24 -3.21
CA GLY A 46 4.66 -17.65 -2.88
C GLY A 46 6.14 -17.98 -2.77
N GLN A 47 6.99 -16.98 -2.53
CA GLN A 47 8.39 -17.26 -2.20
C GLN A 47 8.47 -17.81 -0.77
N ILE A 48 9.27 -18.87 -0.60
CA ILE A 48 9.52 -19.47 0.73
C ILE A 48 10.44 -18.52 1.51
N LEU A 49 9.83 -17.47 2.05
CA LEU A 49 10.45 -16.48 2.92
C LEU A 49 9.89 -16.65 4.32
N SER A 50 10.73 -16.48 5.33
CA SER A 50 10.27 -16.41 6.71
C SER A 50 9.39 -15.17 6.91
N TRP A 51 8.55 -15.19 7.96
CA TRP A 51 7.71 -14.04 8.34
C TRP A 51 8.51 -12.74 8.51
N GLN A 52 9.71 -12.83 9.10
CA GLN A 52 10.59 -11.66 9.29
C GLN A 52 11.10 -11.09 7.96
N GLN A 53 11.52 -11.96 7.03
CA GLN A 53 11.99 -11.52 5.71
C GLN A 53 10.87 -10.86 4.90
N ARG A 54 9.64 -11.36 5.03
CA ARG A 54 8.44 -10.79 4.42
C ARG A 54 8.16 -9.38 4.95
N ILE A 55 8.22 -9.19 6.27
CA ILE A 55 8.07 -7.87 6.90
C ILE A 55 9.18 -6.92 6.44
N GLN A 56 10.44 -7.36 6.45
CA GLN A 56 11.59 -6.54 6.03
C GLN A 56 11.44 -6.04 4.59
N ARG A 57 11.05 -6.90 3.65
CA ARG A 57 10.82 -6.48 2.26
C ARG A 57 9.72 -5.44 2.14
N TYR A 58 8.64 -5.60 2.90
CA TYR A 58 7.56 -4.63 2.90
C TYR A 58 8.02 -3.27 3.45
N VAL A 59 8.71 -3.28 4.60
CA VAL A 59 9.26 -2.06 5.21
C VAL A 59 10.23 -1.37 4.26
N GLN A 60 11.14 -2.13 3.64
CA GLN A 60 12.10 -1.59 2.68
C GLN A 60 11.39 -0.94 1.49
N LYS A 61 10.38 -1.59 0.90
CA LYS A 61 9.60 -1.01 -0.19
C LYS A 61 8.87 0.28 0.22
N LYS A 62 8.31 0.34 1.43
CA LYS A 62 7.68 1.54 1.98
C LYS A 62 8.66 2.70 2.17
N VAL A 63 9.89 2.40 2.59
CA VAL A 63 10.97 3.40 2.73
C VAL A 63 11.36 3.92 1.35
N GLU A 64 11.57 3.03 0.37
CA GLU A 64 11.90 3.40 -1.01
C GLU A 64 10.82 4.31 -1.63
N GLU A 65 9.53 3.97 -1.49
CA GLU A 65 8.42 4.82 -1.97
C GLU A 65 8.41 6.22 -1.32
N ARG A 66 8.71 6.30 -0.02
CA ARG A 66 8.79 7.56 0.71
C ARG A 66 9.98 8.40 0.24
N ASP A 67 11.15 7.78 0.07
CA ASP A 67 12.36 8.46 -0.39
C ASP A 67 12.15 9.02 -1.80
N VAL A 68 11.55 8.25 -2.71
CA VAL A 68 11.19 8.73 -4.06
C VAL A 68 10.26 9.93 -3.99
N SER A 69 9.21 9.88 -3.16
CA SER A 69 8.30 11.01 -2.96
C SER A 69 9.03 12.26 -2.44
N PHE A 70 10.01 12.08 -1.55
CA PHE A 70 10.81 13.17 -1.00
C PHE A 70 11.74 13.79 -2.07
N PHE A 71 12.45 12.97 -2.84
CA PHE A 71 13.32 13.44 -3.93
C PHE A 71 12.55 14.19 -5.02
N VAL A 72 11.38 13.69 -5.42
CA VAL A 72 10.51 14.38 -6.39
C VAL A 72 10.06 15.73 -5.84
N SER A 73 9.64 15.78 -4.57
CA SER A 73 9.21 17.05 -3.95
C SER A 73 10.36 18.06 -3.88
N PHE A 74 11.55 17.61 -3.47
CA PHE A 74 12.74 18.46 -3.37
C PHE A 74 13.18 19.00 -4.73
N THR A 75 13.22 18.16 -5.77
CA THR A 75 13.58 18.57 -7.14
C THR A 75 12.58 19.54 -7.74
N LEU A 76 11.29 19.35 -7.47
CA LEU A 76 10.25 20.25 -7.97
C LEU A 76 10.31 21.63 -7.30
N ILE A 77 10.61 21.66 -5.99
CA ILE A 77 10.84 22.91 -5.25
C ILE A 77 12.08 23.63 -5.81
N THR A 78 13.22 22.95 -5.95
CA THR A 78 14.45 23.59 -6.45
C THR A 78 14.28 24.11 -7.88
N LEU A 79 13.57 23.39 -8.73
CA LEU A 79 13.27 23.82 -10.09
C LEU A 79 12.35 25.06 -10.10
N LEU A 80 11.34 25.10 -9.22
CA LEU A 80 10.46 26.27 -9.06
C LEU A 80 11.26 27.51 -8.63
N TRP A 81 12.17 27.36 -7.66
CA TRP A 81 13.06 28.45 -7.22
C TRP A 81 13.95 28.97 -8.36
N TYR A 82 14.50 28.07 -9.17
CA TYR A 82 15.33 28.44 -10.32
C TYR A 82 14.53 29.24 -11.35
N VAL A 83 13.33 28.77 -11.71
CA VAL A 83 12.43 29.49 -12.63
C VAL A 83 12.12 30.88 -12.09
N LEU A 84 11.70 31.00 -10.83
CA LEU A 84 11.42 32.29 -10.22
C LEU A 84 12.64 33.22 -10.24
N ALA A 85 13.84 32.71 -9.96
CA ALA A 85 15.08 33.50 -10.00
C ALA A 85 15.41 34.01 -11.42
N VAL A 86 15.18 33.20 -12.45
CA VAL A 86 15.43 33.58 -13.86
C VAL A 86 14.42 34.61 -14.37
N PHE A 87 13.14 34.51 -13.99
CA PHE A 87 12.10 35.45 -14.43
C PHE A 87 11.95 36.70 -13.54
N SER A 88 12.70 36.79 -12.44
CA SER A 88 12.76 37.98 -11.57
C SER A 88 13.88 38.96 -11.96
N PHE A 89 14.53 38.75 -13.10
CA PHE A 89 15.55 39.60 -13.72
C PHE A 89 15.02 40.21 -15.02
#